data_AF-A0A355DN02-F1
#
_entry.id   AF-A0A355DN02-F1
#
_cell.length_a   1.000
_cell.length_b   1.000
_cell.length_c   1.000
_cell.angle_alpha   90.00
_cell.angle_beta   90.00
_cell.angle_gamma   90.00
#
_symmetry.space_group_name_H-M   'P 1'
#
loop_
_entity.id
_entity.type
_entity.pdbx_description
1 polymer ?
#
loop_
_entity_poly.entity_id
_entity_poly.type
_entity_poly.pdbx_seq_one_letter_code
_entity_poly.pdbx_strand_id
1 'polypeptide(L)' 'LTDFKRNASSYVEQIQQTKSPMVLTVNGEAAVIVQDALSFQDLLDRLNQLEE' A
#
# COMPACT_ATOMS: atom_id res chain seq x y z
N LEU A 1 12.04 0.98 -6.85
CA LEU A 1 11.51 2.37 -6.92
C LEU A 1 11.37 2.95 -8.33
N THR A 2 12.35 2.78 -9.23
CA THR A 2 12.34 3.39 -10.59
C THR A 2 11.12 3.00 -11.43
N ASP A 3 10.74 1.73 -11.38
CA ASP A 3 9.59 1.20 -12.10
C ASP A 3 8.26 1.81 -11.62
N PHE A 4 8.04 1.84 -10.29
CA PHE A 4 6.89 2.52 -9.69
C PHE A 4 6.76 3.98 -10.14
N LYS A 5 7.87 4.75 -10.18
CA LYS A 5 7.83 6.15 -10.65
C LYS A 5 7.38 6.28 -12.12
N ARG A 6 7.71 5.32 -12.97
CA ARG A 6 7.33 5.32 -14.39
C ARG A 6 5.87 4.92 -14.60
N ASN A 7 5.36 4.02 -13.76
CA ASN A 7 4.07 3.36 -13.93
C ASN A 7 3.07 3.67 -12.79
N ALA A 8 3.29 4.78 -12.07
CA ALA A 8 2.61 5.07 -10.80
C ALA A 8 1.08 4.99 -10.92
N SER A 9 0.50 5.59 -11.96
CA SER A 9 -0.96 5.59 -12.15
C SER A 9 -1.55 4.18 -12.29
N SER A 10 -0.91 3.31 -13.07
CA SER A 10 -1.38 1.93 -13.26
C SER A 10 -1.28 1.12 -11.97
N TYR A 11 -0.21 1.30 -11.19
CA TYR A 11 -0.09 0.66 -9.90
C TYR A 11 -1.10 1.17 -8.89
N VAL A 12 -1.37 2.48 -8.87
CA VAL A 12 -2.42 3.07 -8.01
C VAL A 12 -3.78 2.49 -8.37
N GLU A 13 -4.14 2.43 -9.65
CA GLU A 13 -5.39 1.81 -10.10
C GLU A 13 -5.48 0.34 -9.68
N GLN A 14 -4.41 -0.43 -9.87
CA GLN A 14 -4.37 -1.84 -9.46
C GLN A 14 -4.55 -1.98 -7.93
N ILE A 15 -3.88 -1.17 -7.12
CA ILE A 15 -4.00 -1.21 -5.65
C ILE A 15 -5.42 -0.84 -5.23
N GLN A 16 -6.04 0.16 -5.85
CA GLN A 16 -7.42 0.57 -5.57
C GLN A 16 -8.45 -0.51 -5.96
N GLN A 17 -8.23 -1.21 -7.08
CA GLN A 17 -9.13 -2.28 -7.54
C GLN A 17 -8.99 -3.55 -6.70
N THR A 18 -7.75 -3.94 -6.41
CA THR A 18 -7.46 -5.21 -5.71
C THR A 18 -7.48 -5.07 -4.19
N LYS A 19 -7.46 -3.84 -3.67
CA LYS A 19 -7.29 -3.52 -2.24
C LYS A 19 -6.05 -4.15 -1.61
N SER A 20 -5.10 -4.59 -2.43
CA SER A 20 -3.90 -5.28 -2.00
C SER A 20 -2.72 -4.31 -1.91
N PRO A 21 -1.95 -4.30 -0.79
CA PRO A 21 -0.80 -3.43 -0.66
C PRO A 21 0.36 -3.87 -1.54
N MET A 22 1.22 -2.92 -1.92
CA MET A 22 2.44 -3.16 -2.69
C MET A 22 3.67 -2.75 -1.88
N VAL A 23 4.71 -3.59 -1.87
CA VAL A 23 6.01 -3.27 -1.26
C VAL A 23 6.95 -2.68 -2.30
N LEU A 24 7.49 -1.50 -2.01
CA LEU A 24 8.52 -0.86 -2.81
C LEU A 24 9.89 -1.10 -2.19
N THR A 25 10.80 -1.57 -3.04
CA THR A 25 12.19 -1.77 -2.66
C THR A 25 13.10 -0.64 -3.15
N VAL A 26 14.10 -0.32 -2.32
CA VAL A 26 15.24 0.56 -2.62
C VAL A 26 16.50 -0.24 -2.34
N ASN A 27 17.40 -0.33 -3.31
CA ASN A 27 18.63 -1.13 -3.21
C ASN A 27 18.42 -2.60 -2.80
N GLY A 28 17.28 -3.20 -3.19
CA GLY A 28 16.93 -4.58 -2.86
C GLY A 28 16.24 -4.76 -1.51
N GLU A 29 16.14 -3.70 -0.70
CA GLU A 29 15.51 -3.76 0.62
C GLU A 29 14.11 -3.15 0.60
N ALA A 30 13.18 -3.77 1.33
CA ALA A 30 11.83 -3.24 1.52
C ALA A 30 11.91 -1.91 2.28
N ALA A 31 11.42 -0.84 1.65
CA ALA A 31 11.56 0.51 2.17
C ALA A 31 10.22 1.17 2.45
N VAL A 32 9.23 0.98 1.58
CA VAL A 32 7.92 1.65 1.66
C VAL A 32 6.81 0.70 1.23
N ILE A 33 5.63 0.85 1.82
CA ILE A 33 4.40 0.18 1.37
C ILE A 33 3.48 1.24 0.77
N VAL A 34 2.84 0.91 -0.36
CA VAL A 34 1.75 1.69 -0.94
C VAL A 34 0.47 0.90 -0.77
N GLN A 35 -0.57 1.53 -0.22
CA GLN A 35 -1.83 0.89 0.11
C GLN A 35 -3.00 1.83 -0.21
N ASP A 36 -4.15 1.23 -0.54
CA ASP A 36 -5.43 1.95 -0.64
C ASP A 36 -5.81 2.57 0.71
N ALA A 37 -6.18 3.85 0.69
CA ALA A 37 -6.40 4.62 1.90
C ALA A 37 -7.55 4.08 2.76
N LEU A 38 -8.66 3.64 2.13
CA LEU A 38 -9.79 3.06 2.86
C LEU A 38 -9.42 1.73 3.50
N SER A 39 -8.68 0.89 2.77
CA SER A 39 -8.18 -0.39 3.30
C SER A 39 -7.22 -0.20 4.49
N PHE A 40 -6.40 0.86 4.45
CA PHE A 40 -5.54 1.21 5.57
C PHE A 40 -6.35 1.73 6.77
N GLN A 41 -7.36 2.56 6.53
CA GLN A 41 -8.26 3.03 7.60
C GLN A 41 -9.00 1.86 8.27
N ASP A 42 -9.58 0.94 7.49
CA ASP A 42 -10.25 -0.26 8.01
C ASP A 42 -9.30 -1.13 8.86
N LEU A 43 -8.02 -1.20 8.47
CA LEU A 43 -7.00 -1.89 9.25
C LEU A 43 -6.77 -1.20 10.60
N LEU A 44 -6.63 0.12 10.61
CA LEU A 44 -6.45 0.89 11.84
C LEU A 44 -7.68 0.78 12.76
N ASP A 45 -8.89 0.86 12.20
CA ASP A 45 -10.12 0.75 12.97
C ASP A 45 -10.24 -0.63 13.64
N ARG A 46 -9.87 -1.70 12.94
CA ARG A 46 -9.83 -3.06 13.50
C ARG A 46 -8.77 -3.23 14.57
N LEU A 47 -7.60 -2.60 14.43
CA LEU A 47 -6.57 -2.61 15.47
C LEU A 47 -7.06 -1.90 16.73
N ASN A 48 -7.63 -0.70 16.57
CA ASN A 48 -8.16 0.08 17.70
C ASN A 48 -9.24 -0.70 18.47
N GLN A 49 -10.15 -1.39 17.77
CA GLN A 49 -11.19 -2.22 18.41
C GLN A 49 -10.65 -3.40 19.21
N LEU A 50 -9.44 -3.89 18.89
CA LEU A 50 -8.82 -5.01 19.60
C LEU A 50 -7.97 -4.56 20.80
N GLU A 51 -7.55 -3.29 20.79
CA GLU A 51 -6.75 -2.69 21.87
C GLU A 51 -7.61 -2.09 22.99
N GLU A 52 -8.89 -1.82 22.73
CA GLU A 52 -9.92 -1.44 23.72
C GLU A 52 -10.55 -2.66 24.43
#